data_AF-A0A3S6R4Q2-F1
#
_entry.id   AF-A0A3S6R4Q2-F1
#
_cell.length_a   1.000
_cell.length_b   1.000
_cell.length_c   1.000
_cell.angle_alpha   90.00
_cell.angle_beta   90.00
_cell.angle_gamma   90.00
#
_symmetry.space_group_name_H-M   'P 1'
#
loop_
_entity.id
_entity.type
_entity.pdbx_description
1 polymer ?
#
loop_
_entity_poly.entity_id
_entity_poly.type
_entity_poly.pdbx_seq_one_letter_code
_entity_poly.pdbx_strand_id
1 'polypeptide(L)'
;GLGQETYIPEGLQCFPLQQGMAASRKETEEVICGALDNLFRNTGVEPSEIGILVVNSSTFNPTPSLASMIVNKYKFRDNIKSLNLGGMGCSAGVIAVDTAKGLLQVHRNTYAIVVSTENITQNLYW
;
A
#
# COMPACT_ATOMS: atom_id res chain seq x y z
N GLY A 1 -11.00 -9.04 18.38
CA GLY A 1 -11.15 -10.35 17.72
C GLY A 1 -11.02 -10.13 16.23
N LEU A 2 -10.28 -10.98 15.53
CA LEU A 2 -10.08 -10.86 14.08
C LEU A 2 -11.41 -11.12 13.34
N GLY A 3 -11.72 -10.31 12.32
CA GLY A 3 -12.97 -10.41 11.54
C GLY A 3 -12.92 -11.54 10.51
N GLN A 4 -14.05 -11.88 9.90
CA GLN A 4 -14.16 -12.98 8.91
C GLN A 4 -13.31 -12.77 7.64
N GLU A 5 -12.98 -11.51 7.32
CA GLU A 5 -12.09 -11.14 6.21
C GLU A 5 -10.60 -11.20 6.60
N THR A 6 -10.28 -11.60 7.84
CA THR A 6 -8.89 -11.73 8.28
C THR A 6 -8.32 -13.05 7.81
N TYR A 7 -7.28 -13.00 7.00
CA TYR A 7 -6.59 -14.18 6.50
C TYR A 7 -5.12 -14.19 6.92
N ILE A 8 -4.58 -15.39 7.10
CA ILE A 8 -3.14 -15.59 7.37
C ILE A 8 -2.42 -15.63 6.02
N PRO A 9 -1.32 -14.89 5.83
CA PRO A 9 -0.49 -14.94 4.62
C PRO A 9 -0.32 -16.33 3.99
N GLU A 10 -0.49 -16.48 2.67
CA GLU A 10 -0.30 -17.77 1.96
C GLU A 10 1.07 -18.40 2.27
N GLY A 11 2.12 -17.58 2.39
CA GLY A 11 3.48 -18.01 2.72
C GLY A 11 3.61 -18.67 4.10
N LEU A 12 2.66 -18.44 5.00
CA LEU A 12 2.56 -19.07 6.32
C LEU A 12 1.64 -20.29 6.34
N GLN A 13 0.94 -20.59 5.24
CA GLN A 13 0.05 -21.75 5.12
C GLN A 13 0.70 -22.96 4.43
N CYS A 14 1.91 -22.79 3.89
CA CYS A 14 2.64 -23.83 3.18
C CYS A 14 3.80 -24.40 4.01
N PHE A 15 4.13 -25.69 3.81
CA PHE A 15 5.33 -26.32 4.36
C PHE A 15 6.25 -26.78 3.21
N PRO A 16 7.53 -26.33 3.15
CA PRO A 16 8.17 -25.38 4.06
C PRO A 16 7.65 -23.94 3.88
N LEU A 17 7.75 -23.14 4.94
CA LEU A 17 7.28 -21.75 4.94
C LEU A 17 7.98 -20.94 3.85
N GLN A 18 7.20 -20.17 3.10
CA GLN A 18 7.74 -19.29 2.06
C GLN A 18 7.82 -17.85 2.58
N GLN A 19 8.89 -17.57 3.34
CA GLN A 19 9.18 -16.24 3.91
C GLN A 19 10.10 -15.39 3.01
N GLY A 20 10.34 -15.82 1.77
CA GLY A 20 11.20 -15.11 0.84
C GLY A 20 10.62 -13.76 0.41
N MET A 21 11.50 -12.80 0.10
CA MET A 21 11.12 -11.45 -0.40
C MET A 21 10.14 -11.50 -1.57
N ALA A 22 10.25 -12.50 -2.45
CA ALA A 22 9.35 -12.68 -3.59
C ALA A 22 7.91 -13.02 -3.15
N ALA A 23 7.75 -13.89 -2.15
CA ALA A 23 6.46 -14.28 -1.61
C ALA A 23 5.79 -13.10 -0.86
N SER A 24 6.53 -12.42 0.01
CA SER A 24 6.04 -11.22 0.70
C SER A 24 5.67 -10.10 -0.27
N ARG A 25 6.41 -9.96 -1.39
CA ARG A 25 6.08 -9.00 -2.44
C ARG A 25 4.79 -9.36 -3.16
N LYS A 26 4.61 -10.63 -3.57
CA LYS A 26 3.40 -11.11 -4.26
C LYS A 26 2.16 -10.90 -3.38
N GLU A 27 2.25 -11.30 -2.13
CA GLU A 27 1.16 -11.14 -1.15
C GLU A 27 0.80 -9.67 -0.93
N THR A 28 1.82 -8.83 -0.65
CA THR A 28 1.60 -7.40 -0.44
C THR A 28 0.97 -6.76 -1.68
N GLU A 29 1.39 -7.19 -2.87
CA GLU A 29 0.80 -6.73 -4.13
C GLU A 29 -0.67 -7.14 -4.24
N GLU A 30 -1.02 -8.40 -3.97
CA GLU A 30 -2.40 -8.89 -4.03
C GLU A 30 -3.32 -8.15 -3.06
N VAL A 31 -2.89 -7.96 -1.81
CA VAL A 31 -3.66 -7.25 -0.79
C VAL A 31 -3.87 -5.77 -1.15
N ILE A 32 -2.79 -5.07 -1.52
CA ILE A 32 -2.89 -3.66 -1.92
C ILE A 32 -3.75 -3.51 -3.17
N CYS A 33 -3.57 -4.39 -4.16
CA CYS A 33 -4.35 -4.30 -5.40
C CYS A 33 -5.82 -4.59 -5.15
N GLY A 34 -6.16 -5.62 -4.37
CA GLY A 34 -7.55 -5.89 -4.01
C GLY A 34 -8.22 -4.71 -3.29
N ALA A 35 -7.49 -4.02 -2.43
CA ALA A 35 -7.99 -2.81 -1.76
C ALA A 35 -8.21 -1.64 -2.75
N LEU A 36 -7.27 -1.43 -3.67
CA LEU A 36 -7.36 -0.38 -4.68
C LEU A 36 -8.44 -0.66 -5.73
N ASP A 37 -8.60 -1.91 -6.16
CA ASP A 37 -9.66 -2.32 -7.10
C ASP A 37 -11.04 -2.06 -6.50
N ASN A 38 -11.22 -2.40 -5.20
CA ASN A 38 -12.43 -2.07 -4.47
C ASN A 38 -12.66 -0.57 -4.35
N LEU A 39 -11.61 0.21 -4.07
CA LEU A 39 -11.69 1.67 -3.99
C LEU A 39 -12.15 2.28 -5.32
N PHE A 40 -11.51 1.92 -6.43
CA PHE A 40 -11.86 2.43 -7.76
C PHE A 40 -13.28 2.01 -8.15
N ARG A 41 -13.66 0.76 -7.90
CA ARG A 41 -15.02 0.28 -8.18
C ARG A 41 -16.08 1.04 -7.38
N ASN A 42 -15.83 1.33 -6.10
CA ASN A 42 -16.82 1.95 -5.22
C ASN A 42 -16.91 3.48 -5.41
N THR A 43 -15.82 4.12 -5.79
CA THR A 43 -15.75 5.58 -5.95
C THR A 43 -16.04 6.04 -7.38
N GLY A 44 -15.81 5.18 -8.37
CA GLY A 44 -15.88 5.54 -9.80
C GLY A 44 -14.77 6.47 -10.27
N VAL A 45 -13.77 6.75 -9.43
CA VAL A 45 -12.63 7.60 -9.77
C VAL A 45 -11.69 6.83 -10.69
N GLU A 46 -11.24 7.46 -11.77
CA GLU A 46 -10.29 6.82 -12.67
C GLU A 46 -8.85 6.90 -12.12
N PRO A 47 -8.01 5.87 -12.34
CA PRO A 47 -6.59 5.90 -11.99
C PRO A 47 -5.82 7.12 -12.53
N SER A 48 -6.26 7.69 -13.65
CA SER A 48 -5.70 8.88 -14.31
C SER A 48 -5.92 10.17 -13.51
N GLU A 49 -6.97 10.24 -12.67
CA GLU A 49 -7.33 11.41 -11.87
C GLU A 49 -6.53 11.50 -10.56
N ILE A 50 -5.87 10.39 -10.19
CA ILE A 50 -5.05 10.28 -8.99
C ILE A 50 -3.75 11.04 -9.18
N GLY A 51 -3.51 12.03 -8.33
CA GLY A 51 -2.32 12.87 -8.41
C GLY A 51 -1.31 12.70 -7.30
N ILE A 52 -1.74 12.09 -6.20
CA ILE A 52 -0.94 11.90 -5.01
C ILE A 52 -1.16 10.47 -4.53
N LEU A 53 -0.07 9.75 -4.30
CA LEU A 53 -0.07 8.43 -3.70
C LEU A 53 0.87 8.46 -2.50
N VAL A 54 0.32 8.23 -1.31
CA VAL A 54 1.11 8.08 -0.08
C VAL A 54 0.94 6.64 0.38
N VAL A 55 2.01 5.87 0.34
CA VAL A 55 2.05 4.50 0.86
C VAL A 55 2.80 4.53 2.18
N ASN A 56 2.25 3.94 3.23
CA ASN A 56 2.99 3.66 4.45
C ASN A 56 3.08 2.15 4.69
N SER A 57 4.28 1.72 5.11
CA SER A 57 4.60 0.35 5.50
C SER A 57 5.74 0.40 6.50
N SER A 58 5.50 0.00 7.74
CA SER A 58 6.51 0.06 8.80
C SER A 58 7.54 -1.07 8.67
N THR A 59 7.11 -2.26 8.25
CA THR A 59 7.91 -3.50 8.30
C THR A 59 8.46 -3.93 6.95
N PHE A 60 7.91 -3.46 5.83
CA PHE A 60 8.25 -3.94 4.49
C PHE A 60 8.42 -2.78 3.49
N ASN A 61 9.68 -2.42 3.20
CA ASN A 61 10.03 -1.37 2.24
C ASN A 61 10.98 -1.94 1.15
N PRO A 62 10.47 -2.73 0.20
CA PRO A 62 11.28 -3.37 -0.83
C PRO A 62 11.81 -2.35 -1.86
N THR A 63 12.81 -2.75 -2.65
CA THR A 63 13.22 -2.07 -3.88
C THR A 63 12.93 -2.99 -5.07
N PRO A 64 12.15 -2.56 -6.08
CA PRO A 64 11.44 -1.29 -6.20
C PRO A 64 10.33 -1.13 -5.14
N SER A 65 10.01 0.12 -4.81
CA SER A 65 9.10 0.48 -3.70
C SER A 65 7.65 0.10 -3.97
N LEU A 66 6.85 -0.05 -2.90
CA LEU A 66 5.42 -0.34 -3.00
C LEU A 66 4.67 0.72 -3.82
N ALA A 67 4.96 2.01 -3.61
CA ALA A 67 4.36 3.06 -4.43
C ALA A 67 4.73 2.93 -5.92
N SER A 68 5.98 2.57 -6.23
CA SER A 68 6.39 2.34 -7.63
C SER A 68 5.65 1.16 -8.26
N MET A 69 5.42 0.08 -7.49
CA MET A 69 4.61 -1.05 -7.94
C MET A 69 3.18 -0.63 -8.27
N ILE A 70 2.53 0.12 -7.37
CA ILE A 70 1.15 0.61 -7.55
C ILE A 70 1.06 1.50 -8.78
N VAL A 71 1.94 2.51 -8.90
CA VAL A 71 1.98 3.44 -10.03
C VAL A 71 2.11 2.68 -11.35
N ASN A 72 3.02 1.71 -11.42
CA ASN A 72 3.24 0.94 -12.65
C ASN A 72 2.08 0.00 -13.00
N LYS A 73 1.41 -0.57 -12.00
CA LYS A 73 0.31 -1.51 -12.19
C LYS A 73 -0.98 -0.82 -12.64
N TYR A 74 -1.35 0.28 -11.98
CA TYR A 74 -2.58 1.02 -12.26
C TYR A 74 -2.44 2.08 -13.35
N LYS A 75 -1.23 2.26 -13.89
CA LYS A 75 -0.94 3.26 -14.93
C LYS A 75 -1.47 4.65 -14.52
N PHE A 76 -1.12 5.03 -13.29
CA PHE A 76 -1.37 6.39 -12.82
C PHE A 76 -0.69 7.41 -13.74
N ARG A 77 -1.16 8.65 -13.71
CA ARG A 77 -0.63 9.74 -14.53
C ARG A 77 0.89 9.93 -14.32
N ASP A 78 1.59 10.31 -15.39
CA ASP A 78 3.05 10.43 -15.40
C ASP A 78 3.62 11.44 -14.39
N ASN A 79 2.85 12.47 -14.05
CA ASN A 79 3.24 13.51 -13.09
C ASN A 79 2.76 13.23 -11.65
N ILE A 80 2.44 11.97 -11.32
CA ILE A 80 2.02 11.60 -9.97
C ILE A 80 3.10 11.88 -8.92
N LYS A 81 2.68 12.36 -7.75
CA LYS A 81 3.53 12.46 -6.56
C LYS A 81 3.37 11.18 -5.74
N SER A 82 4.39 10.33 -5.75
CA SER A 82 4.41 9.08 -4.98
C SER A 82 5.38 9.17 -3.80
N LEU A 83 4.92 8.81 -2.61
CA LEU A 83 5.72 8.78 -1.38
C LEU A 83 5.61 7.40 -0.72
N ASN A 84 6.73 6.86 -0.24
CA ASN A 84 6.74 5.69 0.63
C ASN A 84 7.25 6.11 2.01
N LEU A 85 6.42 5.88 3.01
CA LEU A 85 6.62 6.24 4.40
C LEU A 85 6.96 4.96 5.19
N GLY A 86 8.23 4.83 5.57
CA GLY A 86 8.72 3.72 6.39
C GLY A 86 9.19 4.17 7.77
N GLY A 87 9.23 3.25 8.74
CA GLY A 87 9.86 3.47 10.05
C GLY A 87 9.11 4.38 11.04
N MET A 88 7.85 4.73 10.76
CA MET A 88 7.04 5.62 11.61
C MET A 88 6.10 4.90 12.58
N GLY A 89 6.17 3.56 12.65
CA GLY A 89 5.37 2.75 13.57
C GLY A 89 3.87 2.97 13.41
N CYS A 90 3.11 2.82 14.50
CA CYS A 90 1.65 2.95 14.48
C CYS A 90 1.15 4.37 14.11
N SER A 91 2.01 5.40 14.22
CA SER A 91 1.67 6.76 13.80
C SER A 91 1.72 7.00 12.29
N ALA A 92 2.25 6.04 11.51
CA ALA A 92 2.46 6.20 10.08
C ALA A 92 1.16 6.53 9.31
N GLY A 93 0.01 5.99 9.75
CA GLY A 93 -1.29 6.27 9.13
C GLY A 93 -1.70 7.75 9.24
N VAL A 94 -1.61 8.34 10.43
CA VAL A 94 -1.98 9.75 10.65
C VAL A 94 -1.00 10.68 9.94
N ILE A 95 0.29 10.36 9.96
CA ILE A 95 1.32 11.13 9.25
C ILE A 95 1.09 11.08 7.73
N ALA A 96 0.69 9.92 7.20
CA ALA A 96 0.37 9.77 5.79
C ALA A 96 -0.83 10.62 5.37
N VAL A 97 -1.87 10.68 6.20
CA VAL A 97 -3.04 11.54 5.97
C VAL A 97 -2.67 13.02 6.03
N ASP A 98 -1.87 13.45 7.00
CA ASP A 98 -1.43 14.85 7.10
C ASP A 98 -0.56 15.25 5.89
N THR A 99 0.33 14.36 5.45
CA THR A 99 1.13 14.53 4.24
C THR A 99 0.24 14.69 3.01
N ALA A 100 -0.77 13.82 2.84
CA ALA A 100 -1.72 13.90 1.74
C ALA A 100 -2.52 15.22 1.77
N LYS A 101 -2.96 15.66 2.96
CA LYS A 101 -3.64 16.94 3.16
C LYS A 101 -2.76 18.11 2.71
N GLY A 102 -1.50 18.15 3.14
CA GLY A 102 -0.55 19.19 2.74
C GLY A 102 -0.36 19.24 1.22
N LEU A 103 -0.22 18.09 0.58
CA LEU A 103 -0.07 18.00 -0.87
C LEU A 103 -1.34 18.46 -1.62
N LEU A 104 -2.52 18.14 -1.12
CA LEU A 104 -3.79 18.60 -1.70
C LEU A 104 -3.98 20.12 -1.60
N GLN A 105 -3.39 20.79 -0.60
CA GLN A 105 -3.44 22.26 -0.51
C GLN A 105 -2.63 22.94 -1.64
N VAL A 106 -1.54 22.30 -2.07
CA VAL A 106 -0.66 22.81 -3.13
C VAL A 106 -1.15 22.35 -4.51
N HIS A 107 -1.64 21.12 -4.62
CA HIS A 107 -2.09 20.51 -5.86
C HIS A 107 -3.63 20.43 -5.89
N ARG A 108 -4.27 21.46 -6.45
CA ARG A 108 -5.74 21.51 -6.57
C ARG A 108 -6.25 20.59 -7.68
N ASN A 109 -7.54 20.23 -7.57
CA ASN A 109 -8.28 19.45 -8.56
C ASN A 109 -7.65 18.07 -8.85
N THR A 110 -7.30 17.35 -7.79
CA THR A 110 -6.75 15.99 -7.91
C THR A 110 -7.15 15.15 -6.71
N TYR A 111 -7.11 13.83 -6.87
CA TYR A 111 -7.32 12.91 -5.76
C TYR A 111 -6.00 12.47 -5.14
N ALA A 112 -6.05 12.21 -3.84
CA ALA A 112 -4.96 11.60 -3.09
C ALA A 112 -5.39 10.24 -2.57
N ILE A 113 -4.55 9.23 -2.73
CA ILE A 113 -4.73 7.92 -2.15
C ILE A 113 -3.71 7.74 -1.02
N VAL A 114 -4.20 7.30 0.14
CA VAL A 114 -3.36 6.87 1.26
C VAL A 114 -3.51 5.36 1.41
N VAL A 115 -2.43 4.62 1.18
CA VAL A 115 -2.37 3.18 1.38
C VAL A 115 -1.60 2.91 2.65
N SER A 116 -2.21 2.22 3.61
CA SER A 116 -1.54 1.75 4.81
C SER A 116 -1.51 0.23 4.78
N THR A 117 -0.34 -0.36 4.90
CA THR A 117 -0.17 -1.82 4.92
C THR A 117 0.80 -2.22 6.02
N GLU A 118 0.50 -3.33 6.69
CA GLU A 118 1.37 -3.94 7.68
C GLU A 118 1.56 -5.40 7.27
N ASN A 119 2.77 -5.73 6.79
CA ASN A 119 3.10 -7.09 6.42
C ASN A 119 3.76 -7.78 7.63
N ILE A 120 3.05 -8.75 8.21
CA ILE A 120 3.48 -9.52 9.39
C ILE A 120 4.34 -10.73 8.97
N THR A 121 4.30 -11.14 7.69
CA THR A 121 4.97 -12.33 7.14
C THR A 121 6.49 -12.33 7.37
N GLN A 122 7.14 -11.16 7.42
CA GLN A 122 8.59 -11.03 7.68
C GLN A 122 8.97 -10.85 9.16
N ASN A 123 8.02 -10.60 10.06
CA ASN A 123 8.29 -10.37 11.49
C ASN A 123 7.68 -11.46 12.40
N LEU A 124 7.41 -12.65 11.87
CA LEU A 124 7.14 -13.80 12.73
C LEU A 124 8.44 -14.17 13.48
N TYR A 125 8.52 -13.75 14.73
CA TYR A 125 9.45 -14.32 15.69
C TYR A 125 8.94 -15.71 16.08
N TRP A 126 9.81 -16.71 15.94
CA TRP A 126 9.62 -18.05 16.51
C TRP A 126 10.27 -18.08 17.89
#